data_AF-A0A2V9I2U1-F1
#
_entry.id   AF-A0A2V9I2U1-F1
#
_cell.length_a   1.000
_cell.length_b   1.000
_cell.length_c   1.000
_cell.angle_alpha   90.00
_cell.angle_beta   90.00
_cell.angle_gamma   90.00
#
_symmetry.space_group_name_H-M   'P 1'
#
loop_
_entity.id
_entity.type
_entity.pdbx_description
1 polymer ?
#
loop_
_entity_poly.entity_id
_entity_poly.type
_entity_poly.pdbx_seq_one_letter_code
_entity_poly.pdbx_strand_id
1 'polypeptide(L)'
;MAGRRSYRSVKTVERPSRKIVKGAVGSATRLTAVPRKKGGGAGPSTFRPVPKKASRRTGRVQKASVAGTNRVDLSAFPSEAVRKLDRSICLACVLDVFTRHMGLSLNTAHLEIKRYKPSLAELNSPAITRPYFTMQSPQDPCPYCGSPPKWHARLAIYRIEGGRTTDALRRELVKALPTSGNQFLILEERGTRQGAFFEWLEKISKGLDLEAPQWLREVCRHYLSRKEPKEDWQAQFEQIQSIRRSRRLERGWEVGKGRLFLAPPLFDELLLVHYLVSRSQKAGGLTLEGRYTLRELMARLRSGGYLRAVGVIAQNPSDAFEELLQYLSGGEASMKLHYIVDRSDLLGKVGQLKAFKPPRPSVRGHLIS
;
A
#
# COMPACT_ATOMS: atom_id res chain seq x y z
N MET A 1 60.93 24.89 2.44
CA MET A 1 60.13 25.40 1.30
C MET A 1 58.82 24.61 1.23
N ALA A 2 57.70 25.33 1.08
CA ALA A 2 56.33 24.88 0.74
C ALA A 2 55.67 23.79 1.64
N GLY A 3 54.45 23.92 2.16
CA GLY A 3 53.42 24.94 1.99
C GLY A 3 52.10 24.34 2.50
N ARG A 4 51.63 24.81 3.68
CA ARG A 4 50.35 24.43 4.28
C ARG A 4 49.20 24.99 3.43
N ARG A 5 48.24 24.16 3.02
CA ARG A 5 46.97 24.64 2.44
C ARG A 5 45.88 24.68 3.50
N SER A 6 45.41 25.90 3.71
CA SER A 6 44.30 26.33 4.56
C SER A 6 42.95 25.98 3.91
N TYR A 7 42.03 25.40 4.68
CA TYR A 7 40.63 25.25 4.30
C TYR A 7 39.87 26.52 4.68
N ARG A 8 39.27 27.17 3.67
CA ARG A 8 38.50 28.41 3.81
C ARG A 8 37.03 28.07 4.08
N SER A 9 36.52 28.58 5.20
CA SER A 9 35.11 28.58 5.62
C SER A 9 34.22 29.33 4.62
N VAL A 10 33.08 28.73 4.25
CA VAL A 10 32.02 29.36 3.44
C VAL A 10 30.89 29.79 4.37
N LYS A 11 30.56 31.08 4.31
CA LYS A 11 29.53 31.75 5.11
C LYS A 11 28.11 31.37 4.66
N THR A 12 27.28 31.08 5.66
CA THR A 12 25.82 30.98 5.62
C THR A 12 25.20 32.36 5.29
N VAL A 13 24.24 32.39 4.38
CA VAL A 13 23.40 33.57 4.11
C VAL A 13 21.96 33.24 4.51
N GLU A 14 21.50 33.89 5.58
CA GLU A 14 20.11 33.89 6.05
C GLU A 14 19.22 34.66 5.07
N ARG A 15 18.01 34.13 4.81
CA ARG A 15 16.93 34.86 4.12
C ARG A 15 15.85 35.24 5.14
N PRO A 16 15.38 36.50 5.16
CA PRO A 16 14.45 36.99 6.17
C PRO A 16 12.99 36.66 5.86
N SER A 17 12.27 36.30 6.94
CA SER A 17 10.83 36.16 7.04
C SER A 17 10.10 37.49 6.81
N ARG A 18 8.99 37.47 6.05
CA ARG A 18 7.99 38.56 6.04
C ARG A 18 6.59 38.07 6.38
N LYS A 19 5.92 38.94 7.13
CA LYS A 19 4.70 38.78 7.93
C LYS A 19 3.41 38.71 7.10
N ILE A 20 2.44 38.08 7.75
CA ILE A 20 1.00 38.03 7.50
C ILE A 20 0.39 39.44 7.47
N VAL A 21 -0.56 39.68 6.55
CA VAL A 21 -1.62 40.69 6.72
C VAL A 21 -2.97 40.06 6.34
N LYS A 22 -3.92 40.16 7.27
CA LYS A 22 -5.35 39.83 7.12
C LYS A 22 -6.07 40.97 6.38
N GLY A 23 -7.03 40.63 5.54
CA GLY A 23 -8.04 41.55 5.02
C GLY A 23 -9.35 40.82 4.75
N ALA A 24 -10.37 41.16 5.52
CA ALA A 24 -11.76 40.76 5.33
C ALA A 24 -12.48 41.76 4.39
N VAL A 25 -13.79 41.57 4.22
CA VAL A 25 -14.79 42.35 3.45
C VAL A 25 -15.02 41.71 2.07
N GLY A 26 -16.22 41.33 1.63
CA GLY A 26 -17.58 41.51 2.15
C GLY A 26 -18.56 41.51 0.96
N SER A 27 -19.72 40.88 1.18
CA SER A 27 -21.03 41.20 0.60
C SER A 27 -21.39 40.94 -0.87
N ALA A 28 -22.48 40.16 -1.01
CA ALA A 28 -23.66 40.34 -1.88
C ALA A 28 -23.44 40.52 -3.40
N THR A 29 -24.13 39.79 -4.27
CA THR A 29 -25.55 40.12 -4.59
C THR A 29 -26.27 38.92 -5.23
N ARG A 30 -27.56 38.85 -4.91
CA ARG A 30 -28.57 37.85 -5.22
C ARG A 30 -29.51 38.46 -6.27
N LEU A 31 -29.74 37.85 -7.43
CA LEU A 31 -30.87 38.14 -8.35
C LEU A 31 -31.22 36.85 -9.11
N THR A 32 -32.25 36.11 -8.67
CA THR A 32 -33.65 36.11 -9.12
C THR A 32 -33.94 35.29 -10.39
N ALA A 33 -34.79 34.31 -10.14
CA ALA A 33 -35.48 33.34 -10.97
C ALA A 33 -36.55 33.90 -11.96
N VAL A 34 -36.60 33.27 -13.16
CA VAL A 34 -37.79 32.61 -13.82
C VAL A 34 -38.79 33.52 -14.59
N PRO A 35 -39.64 33.04 -15.56
CA PRO A 35 -39.66 31.88 -16.52
C PRO A 35 -40.05 32.25 -17.99
N ARG A 36 -40.06 31.29 -18.94
CA ARG A 36 -41.27 30.94 -19.75
C ARG A 36 -41.13 29.71 -20.71
N LYS A 37 -42.18 28.87 -20.66
CA LYS A 37 -42.68 27.82 -21.61
C LYS A 37 -43.00 28.44 -23.01
N LYS A 38 -43.20 27.76 -24.15
CA LYS A 38 -43.86 26.46 -24.48
C LYS A 38 -43.74 26.16 -26.00
N GLY A 39 -43.89 24.89 -26.40
CA GLY A 39 -44.37 24.40 -27.72
C GLY A 39 -43.25 23.91 -28.64
N GLY A 40 -43.29 22.75 -29.32
CA GLY A 40 -44.35 21.78 -29.63
C GLY A 40 -44.22 21.41 -31.11
N GLY A 41 -43.92 20.13 -31.44
CA GLY A 41 -43.83 19.67 -32.84
C GLY A 41 -43.48 18.18 -32.95
N ALA A 42 -44.31 17.43 -33.67
CA ALA A 42 -44.35 15.98 -33.71
C ALA A 42 -43.74 15.37 -35.00
N GLY A 43 -43.01 14.25 -34.83
CA GLY A 43 -42.89 13.08 -35.75
C GLY A 43 -41.80 13.09 -36.85
N PRO A 44 -41.45 11.93 -37.45
CA PRO A 44 -41.77 10.54 -37.09
C PRO A 44 -40.54 9.65 -36.78
N SER A 45 -40.85 8.49 -36.22
CA SER A 45 -39.95 7.42 -35.77
C SER A 45 -39.31 6.62 -36.91
N THR A 46 -38.02 6.33 -36.78
CA THR A 46 -37.40 5.12 -37.36
C THR A 46 -36.72 4.31 -36.27
N PHE A 47 -37.32 3.15 -35.99
CA PHE A 47 -36.79 2.11 -35.14
C PHE A 47 -35.60 1.43 -35.83
N ARG A 48 -34.45 1.36 -35.15
CA ARG A 48 -33.46 0.28 -35.36
C ARG A 48 -33.07 -0.33 -34.01
N PRO A 49 -32.96 -1.67 -33.92
CA PRO A 49 -32.96 -2.35 -32.64
C PRO A 49 -31.55 -2.35 -32.03
N VAL A 50 -31.46 -1.84 -30.80
CA VAL A 50 -30.33 -2.09 -29.90
C VAL A 50 -30.61 -3.41 -29.16
N PRO A 51 -29.73 -4.41 -29.21
CA PRO A 51 -29.96 -5.66 -28.49
C PRO A 51 -29.92 -5.44 -26.98
N LYS A 52 -31.01 -5.85 -26.31
CA LYS A 52 -31.21 -5.80 -24.86
C LYS A 52 -30.35 -6.85 -24.15
N LYS A 53 -29.57 -6.37 -23.16
CA LYS A 53 -29.28 -6.93 -21.83
C LYS A 53 -29.24 -8.46 -21.68
N ALA A 54 -28.05 -8.98 -21.36
CA ALA A 54 -27.93 -9.98 -20.30
C ALA A 54 -27.73 -9.23 -18.96
N SER A 55 -28.85 -9.04 -18.25
CA SER A 55 -28.86 -8.60 -16.86
C SER A 55 -28.23 -9.70 -16.00
N ARG A 56 -26.93 -9.58 -15.72
CA ARG A 56 -26.28 -10.43 -14.73
C ARG A 56 -26.63 -9.88 -13.35
N ARG A 57 -27.45 -10.64 -12.63
CA ARG A 57 -27.86 -10.48 -11.23
C ARG A 57 -26.80 -9.74 -10.43
N THR A 58 -27.18 -8.60 -9.87
CA THR A 58 -26.50 -7.96 -8.74
C THR A 58 -26.32 -9.01 -7.65
N GLY A 59 -25.08 -9.47 -7.49
CA GLY A 59 -24.66 -10.25 -6.34
C GLY A 59 -25.00 -9.45 -5.09
N ARG A 60 -25.92 -10.00 -4.30
CA ARG A 60 -26.23 -9.57 -2.94
C ARG A 60 -24.90 -9.41 -2.21
N VAL A 61 -24.55 -8.18 -1.85
CA VAL A 61 -23.42 -7.88 -0.96
C VAL A 61 -23.61 -8.76 0.26
N GLN A 62 -22.79 -9.79 0.39
CA GLN A 62 -22.78 -10.64 1.56
C GLN A 62 -22.35 -9.75 2.71
N LYS A 63 -23.27 -9.51 3.65
CA LYS A 63 -22.94 -8.92 4.94
C LYS A 63 -21.79 -9.75 5.51
N ALA A 64 -20.69 -9.10 5.88
CA ALA A 64 -19.64 -9.70 6.67
C ALA A 64 -20.28 -10.27 7.95
N SER A 65 -20.47 -11.59 7.98
CA SER A 65 -20.97 -12.28 9.15
C SER A 65 -19.80 -12.53 10.08
N VAL A 66 -19.92 -12.03 11.31
CA VAL A 66 -18.98 -12.29 12.39
C VAL A 66 -19.10 -13.76 12.79
N ALA A 67 -18.34 -14.62 12.10
CA ALA A 67 -18.17 -16.01 12.47
C ALA A 67 -16.92 -16.14 13.36
N GLY A 68 -17.13 -16.16 14.68
CA GLY A 68 -16.39 -16.97 15.67
C GLY A 68 -14.88 -16.80 15.84
N THR A 69 -14.21 -15.93 15.10
CA THR A 69 -12.80 -15.61 15.33
C THR A 69 -12.65 -14.10 15.37
N ASN A 70 -11.98 -13.57 16.40
CA ASN A 70 -11.65 -12.15 16.58
C ASN A 70 -10.65 -11.65 15.50
N ARG A 71 -10.82 -12.07 14.24
CA ARG A 71 -9.94 -11.76 13.13
C ARG A 71 -10.60 -10.72 12.24
N VAL A 72 -9.80 -9.74 11.85
CA VAL A 72 -10.19 -8.71 10.88
C VAL A 72 -10.45 -9.40 9.54
N ASP A 73 -11.70 -9.37 9.07
CA ASP A 73 -12.06 -9.87 7.74
C ASP A 73 -11.75 -8.81 6.67
N LEU A 74 -10.88 -9.18 5.73
CA LEU A 74 -10.41 -8.33 4.64
C LEU A 74 -10.79 -8.90 3.26
N SER A 75 -11.59 -9.96 3.22
CA SER A 75 -11.95 -10.68 1.99
C SER A 75 -12.64 -9.79 0.94
N ALA A 76 -13.41 -8.80 1.38
CA ALA A 76 -14.09 -7.86 0.50
C ALA A 76 -13.16 -6.78 -0.10
N PHE A 77 -11.95 -6.60 0.46
CA PHE A 77 -11.02 -5.57 -0.02
C PHE A 77 -10.22 -6.07 -1.22
N PRO A 78 -9.87 -5.19 -2.17
CA PRO A 78 -8.89 -5.51 -3.19
C PRO A 78 -7.55 -5.89 -2.55
N SER A 79 -7.02 -7.08 -2.88
CA SER A 79 -5.76 -7.60 -2.32
C SER A 79 -4.57 -6.66 -2.53
N GLU A 80 -4.59 -5.90 -3.63
CA GLU A 80 -3.54 -4.96 -4.00
C GLU A 80 -3.59 -3.64 -3.22
N ALA A 81 -4.73 -3.32 -2.61
CA ALA A 81 -4.91 -2.12 -1.78
C ALA A 81 -4.65 -2.37 -0.29
N VAL A 82 -4.37 -3.64 0.08
CA VAL A 82 -4.17 -4.05 1.47
C VAL A 82 -2.77 -4.64 1.65
N ARG A 83 -2.10 -4.21 2.72
CA ARG A 83 -0.82 -4.75 3.16
C ARG A 83 -0.96 -5.23 4.59
N LYS A 84 -0.56 -6.48 4.83
CA LYS A 84 -0.47 -7.04 6.17
C LYS A 84 0.99 -6.99 6.63
N LEU A 85 1.18 -6.54 7.86
CA LEU A 85 2.46 -6.51 8.55
C LEU A 85 2.25 -7.22 9.89
N ASP A 86 3.24 -7.97 10.33
CA ASP A 86 3.22 -8.64 11.62
C ASP A 86 4.47 -8.24 12.40
N ARG A 87 4.28 -7.86 13.66
CA ARG A 87 5.35 -7.55 14.60
C ARG A 87 5.12 -8.32 15.89
N SER A 88 6.17 -8.86 16.48
CA SER A 88 6.10 -9.50 17.79
C SER A 88 6.79 -8.63 18.83
N ILE A 89 6.24 -8.59 20.05
CA ILE A 89 6.79 -7.89 21.22
C ILE A 89 7.11 -8.92 22.30
N CYS A 90 8.27 -8.79 22.93
CA CYS A 90 8.62 -9.62 24.09
C CYS A 90 8.19 -8.92 25.38
N LEU A 91 7.15 -9.43 26.04
CA LEU A 91 6.64 -8.86 27.29
C LEU A 91 7.65 -8.95 28.44
N ALA A 92 8.54 -9.94 28.43
CA ALA A 92 9.62 -10.01 29.42
C ALA A 92 10.61 -8.86 29.25
N CYS A 93 11.02 -8.54 28.01
CA CYS A 93 11.89 -7.39 27.74
C CYS A 93 11.22 -6.08 28.14
N VAL A 94 9.94 -5.91 27.78
CA VAL A 94 9.19 -4.70 28.10
C VAL A 94 9.02 -4.53 29.61
N LEU A 95 8.71 -5.61 30.33
CA LEU A 95 8.64 -5.59 31.79
C LEU A 95 10.00 -5.22 32.42
N ASP A 96 11.09 -5.82 31.98
CA ASP A 96 12.43 -5.52 32.50
C ASP A 96 12.77 -4.02 32.35
N VAL A 97 12.41 -3.41 31.20
CA VAL A 97 12.54 -1.95 31.02
C VAL A 97 11.71 -1.18 32.04
N PHE A 98 10.42 -1.47 32.17
CA PHE A 98 9.58 -0.72 33.10
C PHE A 98 9.96 -0.92 34.57
N THR A 99 10.29 -2.14 34.99
CA THR A 99 10.57 -2.42 36.40
C THR A 99 11.99 -2.10 36.79
N ARG A 100 12.98 -2.47 35.96
CA ARG A 100 14.40 -2.35 36.31
C ARG A 100 14.98 -1.00 35.90
N HIS A 101 14.66 -0.53 34.69
CA HIS A 101 15.24 0.70 34.17
C HIS A 101 14.42 1.95 34.56
N MET A 102 13.09 1.81 34.68
CA MET A 102 12.21 2.92 35.06
C MET A 102 11.70 2.87 36.51
N GLY A 103 12.04 1.82 37.27
CA GLY A 103 11.67 1.69 38.69
C GLY A 103 10.17 1.54 38.95
N LEU A 104 9.36 1.18 37.95
CA LEU A 104 7.92 1.03 38.12
C LEU A 104 7.58 -0.26 38.89
N SER A 105 6.54 -0.21 39.70
CA SER A 105 5.96 -1.43 40.27
C SER A 105 5.44 -2.34 39.15
N LEU A 106 5.42 -3.65 39.39
CA LEU A 106 4.89 -4.63 38.42
C LEU A 106 3.44 -4.32 38.00
N ASN A 107 2.61 -3.84 38.94
CA ASN A 107 1.23 -3.44 38.65
C ASN A 107 1.16 -2.21 37.75
N THR A 108 2.02 -1.22 38.00
CA THR A 108 2.12 -0.02 37.16
C THR A 108 2.64 -0.37 35.77
N ALA A 109 3.68 -1.19 35.68
CA ALA A 109 4.23 -1.67 34.41
C ALA A 109 3.17 -2.41 33.57
N HIS A 110 2.35 -3.28 34.18
CA HIS A 110 1.24 -3.94 33.49
C HIS A 110 0.20 -2.95 32.94
N LEU A 111 -0.12 -1.90 33.69
CA LEU A 111 -1.05 -0.86 33.22
C LEU A 111 -0.48 -0.09 32.04
N GLU A 112 0.81 0.24 32.06
CA GLU A 112 1.49 0.91 30.93
C GLU A 112 1.50 0.03 29.68
N ILE A 113 1.84 -1.26 29.80
CA ILE A 113 1.80 -2.20 28.66
C ILE A 113 0.36 -2.31 28.11
N LYS A 114 -0.66 -2.37 28.98
CA LYS A 114 -2.06 -2.41 28.56
C LYS A 114 -2.48 -1.12 27.82
N ARG A 115 -1.91 0.02 28.19
CA ARG A 115 -2.17 1.33 27.57
C ARG A 115 -1.32 1.58 26.32
N TYR A 116 -0.29 0.78 26.07
CA TYR A 116 0.64 0.95 24.96
C TYR A 116 -0.07 1.04 23.61
N LYS A 117 0.08 2.18 22.94
CA LYS A 117 -0.42 2.43 21.58
C LYS A 117 0.78 2.66 20.68
N PRO A 118 1.11 1.74 19.77
CA PRO A 118 2.23 1.93 18.86
C PRO A 118 1.96 3.10 17.92
N SER A 119 2.98 3.92 17.70
CA SER A 119 3.00 4.98 16.71
C SER A 119 3.23 4.42 15.31
N LEU A 120 2.80 5.16 14.28
CA LEU A 120 3.06 4.76 12.89
C LEU A 120 4.55 4.67 12.56
N ALA A 121 5.38 5.52 13.16
CA ALA A 121 6.83 5.48 13.00
C ALA A 121 7.42 4.16 13.49
N GLU A 122 6.97 3.64 14.64
CA GLU A 122 7.40 2.34 15.16
C GLU A 122 6.93 1.20 14.25
N LEU A 123 5.69 1.24 13.76
CA LEU A 123 5.11 0.18 12.93
C LEU A 123 5.73 0.10 11.54
N ASN A 124 5.95 1.26 10.91
CA ASN A 124 6.48 1.40 9.56
C ASN A 124 8.03 1.34 9.52
N SER A 125 8.72 1.32 10.67
CA SER A 125 10.18 1.27 10.71
C SER A 125 10.72 0.08 9.91
N PRO A 126 11.65 0.28 8.95
CA PRO A 126 12.27 -0.81 8.22
C PRO A 126 13.21 -1.62 9.13
N ALA A 127 13.90 -0.95 10.06
CA ALA A 127 14.70 -1.57 11.08
C ALA A 127 13.80 -2.06 12.22
N ILE A 128 13.93 -3.33 12.57
CA ILE A 128 13.24 -3.88 13.72
C ILE A 128 14.03 -3.49 14.97
N THR A 129 13.51 -2.50 15.70
CA THR A 129 14.10 -2.01 16.94
C THR A 129 13.37 -2.60 18.15
N ARG A 130 14.08 -2.73 19.28
CA ARG A 130 13.48 -3.17 20.53
C ARG A 130 12.27 -2.26 20.87
N PRO A 131 11.13 -2.81 21.32
CA PRO A 131 10.91 -4.19 21.77
C PRO A 131 10.41 -5.15 20.68
N TYR A 132 10.36 -4.71 19.43
CA TYR A 132 9.83 -5.49 18.32
C TYR A 132 10.81 -6.51 17.79
N PHE A 133 10.32 -7.63 17.28
CA PHE A 133 11.07 -8.60 16.49
C PHE A 133 10.14 -9.33 15.52
N THR A 134 10.72 -10.01 14.53
CA THR A 134 9.98 -10.91 13.64
C THR A 134 10.23 -12.34 14.10
N MET A 135 9.17 -13.10 14.38
CA MET A 135 9.26 -14.53 14.65
C MET A 135 9.44 -15.28 13.34
N GLN A 136 10.50 -16.09 13.23
CA GLN A 136 10.69 -16.98 12.07
C GLN A 136 9.90 -18.28 12.28
N SER A 137 9.91 -18.79 13.51
CA SER A 137 9.16 -19.95 13.96
C SER A 137 8.36 -19.65 15.25
N PRO A 138 7.19 -20.28 15.45
CA PRO A 138 6.42 -20.16 16.69
C PRO A 138 7.18 -20.53 17.97
N GLN A 139 8.25 -21.33 17.83
CA GLN A 139 9.03 -21.84 18.96
C GLN A 139 10.29 -21.03 19.26
N ASP A 140 10.61 -20.02 18.43
CA ASP A 140 11.85 -19.27 18.59
C ASP A 140 11.82 -18.46 19.90
N PRO A 141 12.92 -18.50 20.68
CA PRO A 141 13.06 -17.63 21.85
C PRO A 141 13.25 -16.16 21.43
N CYS A 142 12.99 -15.24 22.35
CA CYS A 142 13.21 -13.83 22.11
C CYS A 142 14.68 -13.57 21.74
N PRO A 143 14.97 -12.88 20.62
CA PRO A 143 16.34 -12.61 20.18
C PRO A 143 17.10 -11.68 21.13
N TYR A 144 16.41 -10.96 22.02
CA TYR A 144 17.02 -9.99 22.92
C TYR A 144 17.32 -10.52 24.32
N CYS A 145 16.46 -11.40 24.86
CA CYS A 145 16.60 -11.89 26.24
C CYS A 145 16.52 -13.41 26.38
N GLY A 146 16.30 -14.15 25.29
CA GLY A 146 16.12 -15.60 25.31
C GLY A 146 14.81 -16.10 25.93
N SER A 147 13.86 -15.21 26.21
CA SER A 147 12.56 -15.61 26.80
C SER A 147 11.78 -16.54 25.87
N PRO A 148 11.06 -17.53 26.42
CA PRO A 148 10.28 -18.47 25.62
C PRO A 148 9.03 -17.82 25.00
N PRO A 149 8.45 -18.44 23.94
CA PRO A 149 7.30 -17.92 23.19
C PRO A 149 6.07 -17.52 24.01
N LYS A 150 5.88 -18.09 25.21
CA LYS A 150 4.78 -17.69 26.10
C LYS A 150 4.79 -16.20 26.45
N TRP A 151 5.96 -15.55 26.44
CA TRP A 151 6.15 -14.11 26.69
C TRP A 151 5.99 -13.23 25.45
N HIS A 152 5.77 -13.83 24.28
CA HIS A 152 5.67 -13.11 23.03
C HIS A 152 4.20 -12.76 22.76
N ALA A 153 3.98 -11.52 22.34
CA ALA A 153 2.70 -11.02 21.89
C ALA A 153 2.82 -10.55 20.44
N ARG A 154 1.92 -11.02 19.57
CA ARG A 154 1.82 -10.60 18.18
C ARG A 154 0.94 -9.35 18.06
N LEU A 155 1.37 -8.44 17.21
CA LEU A 155 0.59 -7.33 16.70
C LEU A 155 0.42 -7.51 15.20
N ALA A 156 -0.81 -7.82 14.79
CA ALA A 156 -1.18 -7.85 13.37
C ALA A 156 -1.59 -6.43 12.94
N ILE A 157 -0.99 -5.94 11.87
CA ILE A 157 -1.18 -4.58 11.37
C ILE A 157 -1.69 -4.68 9.94
N TYR A 158 -2.83 -4.06 9.69
CA TYR A 158 -3.45 -4.03 8.37
C TYR A 158 -3.43 -2.59 7.86
N ARG A 159 -2.61 -2.34 6.83
CA ARG A 159 -2.56 -1.06 6.11
C ARG A 159 -3.47 -1.15 4.89
N ILE A 160 -4.38 -0.20 4.77
CA ILE A 160 -5.37 -0.11 3.69
C ILE A 160 -5.18 1.24 3.00
N GLU A 161 -4.97 1.20 1.69
CA GLU A 161 -4.94 2.40 0.86
C GLU A 161 -6.33 3.05 0.79
N GLY A 162 -6.41 4.34 1.10
CA GLY A 162 -7.64 5.11 0.98
C GLY A 162 -8.00 5.41 -0.48
N GLY A 163 -9.28 5.29 -0.81
CA GLY A 163 -9.75 5.48 -2.18
C GLY A 163 -11.18 5.01 -2.41
N ARG A 164 -11.68 5.30 -3.62
CA ARG A 164 -13.08 5.05 -4.00
C ARG A 164 -13.49 3.58 -3.81
N THR A 165 -12.57 2.64 -3.98
CA THR A 165 -12.83 1.19 -3.90
C THR A 165 -12.73 0.63 -2.48
N THR A 166 -12.11 1.33 -1.53
CA THR A 166 -11.82 0.84 -0.18
C THR A 166 -12.53 1.61 0.93
N ASP A 167 -12.89 2.88 0.71
CA ASP A 167 -13.42 3.77 1.76
C ASP A 167 -14.75 3.30 2.36
N ALA A 168 -15.65 2.75 1.54
CA ALA A 168 -16.93 2.21 2.02
C ALA A 168 -16.70 0.96 2.87
N LEU A 169 -15.95 -0.02 2.35
CA LEU A 169 -15.59 -1.26 3.01
C LEU A 169 -14.86 -1.01 4.33
N ARG A 170 -13.91 -0.07 4.35
CA ARG A 170 -13.18 0.32 5.56
C ARG A 170 -14.11 0.85 6.64
N ARG A 171 -15.07 1.71 6.29
CA ARG A 171 -16.03 2.25 7.27
C ARG A 171 -16.93 1.16 7.83
N GLU A 172 -17.35 0.21 7.00
CA GLU A 172 -18.13 -0.95 7.43
C GLU A 172 -17.32 -1.85 8.36
N LEU A 173 -16.07 -2.17 7.99
CA LEU A 173 -15.15 -2.95 8.81
C LEU A 173 -14.95 -2.30 10.18
N VAL A 174 -14.59 -1.00 10.22
CA VAL A 174 -14.37 -0.27 11.47
C VAL A 174 -15.61 -0.27 12.36
N LYS A 175 -16.82 -0.17 11.80
CA LYS A 175 -18.07 -0.25 12.56
C LYS A 175 -18.32 -1.65 13.13
N ALA A 176 -17.85 -2.69 12.46
CA ALA A 176 -18.00 -4.08 12.89
C ALA A 176 -16.97 -4.51 13.94
N LEU A 177 -15.86 -3.77 14.09
CA LEU A 177 -14.82 -4.11 15.06
C LEU A 177 -15.31 -3.91 16.51
N PRO A 178 -14.98 -4.83 17.43
CA PRO A 178 -15.23 -4.66 18.85
C PRO A 178 -14.59 -3.37 19.40
N THR A 179 -15.40 -2.53 20.04
CA THR A 179 -14.93 -1.32 20.73
C THR A 179 -14.50 -1.59 22.18
N SER A 180 -14.97 -2.70 22.75
CA SER A 180 -14.64 -3.10 24.12
C SER A 180 -13.15 -3.43 24.27
N GLY A 181 -12.52 -2.87 25.31
CA GLY A 181 -11.16 -3.27 25.71
C GLY A 181 -10.02 -2.69 24.87
N ASN A 182 -10.29 -1.75 23.94
CA ASN A 182 -9.27 -1.13 23.07
C ASN A 182 -8.44 -2.15 22.26
N GLN A 183 -9.08 -3.24 21.83
CA GLN A 183 -8.44 -4.33 21.07
C GLN A 183 -7.91 -3.85 19.73
N PHE A 184 -8.67 -2.98 19.05
CA PHE A 184 -8.28 -2.43 17.75
C PHE A 184 -7.89 -0.96 17.90
N LEU A 185 -6.72 -0.61 17.37
CA LEU A 185 -6.27 0.76 17.25
C LEU A 185 -6.34 1.17 15.76
N ILE A 186 -7.03 2.28 15.50
CA ILE A 186 -7.19 2.82 14.16
C ILE A 186 -6.29 4.05 14.04
N LEU A 187 -5.36 4.03 13.10
CA LEU A 187 -4.44 5.13 12.83
C LEU A 187 -4.60 5.60 11.37
N GLU A 188 -4.33 6.88 11.13
CA GLU A 188 -4.33 7.47 9.79
C GLU A 188 -2.98 8.11 9.51
N GLU A 189 -2.47 7.91 8.30
CA GLU A 189 -1.26 8.56 7.80
C GLU A 189 -1.60 9.30 6.50
N ARG A 190 -1.00 10.47 6.31
CA ARG A 190 -1.03 11.14 5.01
C ARG A 190 0.15 10.63 4.19
N GLY A 191 -0.13 10.00 3.07
CA GLY A 191 0.86 9.54 2.09
C GLY A 191 0.63 10.16 0.71
N THR A 192 1.38 9.67 -0.26
CA THR A 192 1.22 10.00 -1.68
C THR A 192 0.86 8.74 -2.47
N ARG A 193 0.14 8.89 -3.59
CA ARG A 193 -0.15 7.77 -4.49
C ARG A 193 1.12 7.12 -5.01
N GLN A 194 2.12 7.94 -5.30
CA GLN A 194 3.45 7.46 -5.69
C GLN A 194 4.12 6.60 -4.62
N GLY A 195 4.08 7.02 -3.35
CA GLY A 195 4.60 6.23 -2.24
C GLY A 195 3.91 4.87 -2.13
N ALA A 196 2.57 4.84 -2.20
CA ALA A 196 1.82 3.59 -2.18
C ALA A 196 2.12 2.69 -3.38
N PHE A 197 2.33 3.26 -4.56
CA PHE A 197 2.72 2.51 -5.76
C PHE A 197 4.09 1.84 -5.62
N PHE A 198 5.10 2.55 -5.09
CA PHE A 198 6.42 1.96 -4.89
C PHE A 198 6.43 0.91 -3.77
N GLU A 199 5.69 1.13 -2.69
CA GLU A 199 5.50 0.09 -1.67
C GLU A 199 4.80 -1.15 -2.25
N TRP A 200 3.84 -0.96 -3.16
CA TRP A 200 3.18 -2.06 -3.86
C TRP A 200 4.18 -2.82 -4.75
N LEU A 201 5.04 -2.12 -5.51
CA LEU A 201 6.11 -2.74 -6.29
C LEU A 201 7.07 -3.55 -5.41
N GLU A 202 7.47 -3.01 -4.25
CA GLU A 202 8.32 -3.72 -3.29
C GLU A 202 7.63 -4.94 -2.68
N LYS A 203 6.32 -4.84 -2.39
CA LYS A 203 5.52 -5.96 -1.88
C LYS A 203 5.48 -7.10 -2.88
N ILE A 204 5.20 -6.81 -4.15
CA ILE A 204 5.12 -7.86 -5.17
C ILE A 204 6.51 -8.44 -5.47
N SER A 205 7.56 -7.62 -5.55
CA SER A 205 8.90 -8.10 -5.92
C SER A 205 9.49 -9.08 -4.90
N LYS A 206 9.23 -8.90 -3.60
CA LYS A 206 9.70 -9.81 -2.54
C LYS A 206 9.19 -11.26 -2.65
N GLY A 207 8.06 -11.46 -3.33
CA GLY A 207 7.44 -12.78 -3.49
C GLY A 207 7.79 -13.49 -4.79
N LEU A 208 8.60 -12.88 -5.67
CA LEU A 208 8.85 -13.38 -7.02
C LEU A 208 10.24 -13.98 -7.15
N ASP A 209 10.33 -15.13 -7.81
CA ASP A 209 11.57 -15.61 -8.39
C ASP A 209 11.78 -14.92 -9.75
N LEU A 210 12.64 -13.90 -9.76
CA LEU A 210 12.88 -13.09 -10.95
C LEU A 210 13.80 -13.78 -11.97
N GLU A 211 14.44 -14.90 -11.62
CA GLU A 211 15.20 -15.73 -12.58
C GLU A 211 14.27 -16.59 -13.45
N ALA A 212 13.06 -16.87 -12.97
CA ALA A 212 12.07 -17.70 -13.65
C ALA A 212 11.03 -16.83 -14.39
N PRO A 213 10.88 -16.90 -15.74
CA PRO A 213 10.06 -15.97 -16.53
C PRO A 213 8.56 -15.95 -16.18
N GLN A 214 8.09 -16.92 -15.38
CA GLN A 214 6.74 -17.00 -14.85
C GLN A 214 6.34 -15.73 -14.06
N TRP A 215 7.30 -15.05 -13.42
CA TRP A 215 7.02 -13.84 -12.65
C TRP A 215 6.38 -12.72 -13.50
N LEU A 216 6.62 -12.66 -14.81
CA LEU A 216 6.01 -11.67 -15.71
C LEU A 216 4.48 -11.82 -15.73
N ARG A 217 3.98 -13.06 -15.70
CA ARG A 217 2.55 -13.35 -15.65
C ARG A 217 1.97 -12.96 -14.29
N GLU A 218 2.69 -13.23 -13.21
CA GLU A 218 2.26 -12.88 -11.86
C GLU A 218 2.17 -11.37 -11.66
N VAL A 219 3.17 -10.62 -12.13
CA VAL A 219 3.15 -9.15 -12.12
C VAL A 219 2.00 -8.60 -12.95
N CYS A 220 1.69 -9.21 -14.09
CA CYS A 220 0.51 -8.84 -14.88
C CYS A 220 -0.78 -9.01 -14.09
N ARG A 221 -0.96 -10.16 -13.42
CA ARG A 221 -2.12 -10.40 -12.55
C ARG A 221 -2.22 -9.35 -11.44
N HIS A 222 -1.12 -9.07 -10.73
CA HIS A 222 -1.10 -8.05 -9.67
C HIS A 222 -1.43 -6.65 -10.21
N TYR A 223 -0.83 -6.26 -11.34
CA TYR A 223 -1.05 -4.95 -11.93
C TYR A 223 -2.52 -4.76 -12.34
N LEU A 224 -3.10 -5.76 -13.01
CA LEU A 224 -4.49 -5.72 -13.43
C LEU A 224 -5.46 -5.78 -12.25
N SER A 225 -5.14 -6.55 -11.21
CA SER A 225 -5.89 -6.56 -9.94
C SER A 225 -5.91 -5.20 -9.25
N ARG A 226 -4.83 -4.42 -9.39
CA ARG A 226 -4.77 -3.05 -8.88
C ARG A 226 -5.56 -2.07 -9.74
N LYS A 227 -5.50 -2.20 -11.07
CA LYS A 227 -6.18 -1.32 -12.03
C LYS A 227 -7.69 -1.55 -12.07
N GLU A 228 -8.10 -2.81 -12.05
CA GLU A 228 -9.49 -3.27 -12.17
C GLU A 228 -9.84 -4.23 -11.03
N PRO A 229 -9.97 -3.72 -9.79
CA PRO A 229 -10.13 -4.55 -8.59
C PRO A 229 -11.48 -5.26 -8.46
N LYS A 230 -12.41 -5.02 -9.38
CA LYS A 230 -13.72 -5.69 -9.40
C LYS A 230 -13.70 -7.02 -10.13
N GLU A 231 -12.68 -7.23 -10.96
CA GLU A 231 -12.54 -8.43 -11.75
C GLU A 231 -11.82 -9.51 -10.95
N ASP A 232 -12.29 -10.75 -11.08
CA ASP A 232 -11.64 -11.92 -10.46
C ASP A 232 -10.45 -12.36 -11.32
N TRP A 233 -9.36 -11.61 -11.21
CA TRP A 233 -8.13 -11.89 -11.96
C TRP A 233 -7.50 -13.23 -11.60
N GLN A 234 -7.76 -13.77 -10.41
CA GLN A 234 -7.29 -15.10 -10.07
C GLN A 234 -7.95 -16.15 -10.98
N ALA A 235 -9.28 -16.15 -11.05
CA ALA A 235 -10.03 -17.06 -11.91
C ALA A 235 -9.71 -16.86 -13.40
N GLN A 236 -9.52 -15.60 -13.86
CA GLN A 236 -9.11 -15.34 -15.24
C GLN A 236 -7.73 -15.95 -15.53
N PHE A 237 -6.76 -15.74 -14.63
CA PHE A 237 -5.39 -16.18 -14.85
C PHE A 237 -5.23 -17.69 -14.75
N GLU A 238 -6.14 -18.45 -14.15
CA GLU A 238 -6.10 -19.92 -14.20
C GLU A 238 -6.19 -20.45 -15.65
N GLN A 239 -6.90 -19.74 -16.52
CA GLN A 239 -7.13 -20.15 -17.92
C GLN A 239 -6.16 -19.49 -18.92
N ILE A 240 -5.55 -18.36 -18.54
CA ILE A 240 -4.65 -17.60 -19.40
C ILE A 240 -3.26 -18.23 -19.39
N GLN A 241 -2.76 -18.71 -20.52
CA GLN A 241 -1.41 -19.25 -20.66
C GLN A 241 -0.40 -18.22 -21.17
N SER A 242 -0.85 -17.22 -21.94
CA SER A 242 0.03 -16.16 -22.44
C SER A 242 -0.68 -14.80 -22.55
N ILE A 243 0.11 -13.74 -22.49
CA ILE A 243 -0.33 -12.35 -22.54
C ILE A 243 0.17 -11.74 -23.85
N ARG A 244 -0.69 -11.03 -24.57
CA ARG A 244 -0.38 -10.43 -25.87
C ARG A 244 -0.92 -9.01 -25.96
N ARG A 245 -0.25 -8.20 -26.76
CA ARG A 245 -0.78 -6.91 -27.20
C ARG A 245 -1.90 -7.14 -28.21
N SER A 246 -3.06 -6.54 -27.98
CA SER A 246 -4.18 -6.53 -28.92
C SER A 246 -3.94 -5.50 -30.02
N ARG A 247 -4.33 -5.84 -31.25
CA ARG A 247 -4.35 -4.90 -32.39
C ARG A 247 -5.73 -4.31 -32.66
N ARG A 248 -6.78 -4.88 -32.04
CA ARG A 248 -8.18 -4.49 -32.26
C ARG A 248 -8.79 -3.73 -31.10
N LEU A 249 -8.28 -3.94 -29.88
CA LEU A 249 -8.78 -3.25 -28.71
C LEU A 249 -8.15 -1.87 -28.61
N GLU A 250 -8.96 -0.83 -28.52
CA GLU A 250 -8.49 0.51 -28.16
C GLU A 250 -8.26 0.66 -26.66
N ARG A 251 -9.09 -0.01 -25.84
CA ARG A 251 -9.07 0.06 -24.37
C ARG A 251 -9.41 -1.28 -23.73
N GLY A 252 -8.99 -1.46 -22.48
CA GLY A 252 -9.30 -2.64 -21.68
C GLY A 252 -8.57 -3.89 -22.15
N TRP A 253 -9.23 -5.03 -22.01
CA TRP A 253 -8.68 -6.34 -22.26
C TRP A 253 -9.76 -7.32 -22.72
N GLU A 254 -9.33 -8.45 -23.27
CA GLU A 254 -10.19 -9.58 -23.60
C GLU A 254 -9.44 -10.90 -23.38
N VAL A 255 -10.15 -11.96 -23.03
CA VAL A 255 -9.61 -13.32 -22.93
C VAL A 255 -10.16 -14.17 -24.06
N GLY A 256 -9.28 -14.89 -24.76
CA GLY A 256 -9.68 -15.79 -25.84
C GLY A 256 -8.65 -16.86 -26.13
N LYS A 257 -9.11 -18.12 -26.23
CA LYS A 257 -8.28 -19.30 -26.54
C LYS A 257 -7.04 -19.40 -25.64
N GLY A 258 -7.23 -19.26 -24.32
CA GLY A 258 -6.15 -19.29 -23.32
C GLY A 258 -5.17 -18.12 -23.39
N ARG A 259 -5.55 -16.99 -24.00
CA ARG A 259 -4.70 -15.80 -24.13
C ARG A 259 -5.40 -14.57 -23.60
N LEU A 260 -4.65 -13.74 -22.89
CA LEU A 260 -5.07 -12.40 -22.49
C LEU A 260 -4.56 -11.40 -23.52
N PHE A 261 -5.48 -10.70 -24.18
CA PHE A 261 -5.13 -9.62 -25.09
C PHE A 261 -5.40 -8.28 -24.40
N LEU A 262 -4.35 -7.47 -24.25
CA LEU A 262 -4.43 -6.16 -23.63
C LEU A 262 -4.45 -5.08 -24.72
N ALA A 263 -5.30 -4.07 -24.58
CA ALA A 263 -5.23 -2.89 -25.43
C ALA A 263 -3.84 -2.24 -25.37
N PRO A 264 -3.38 -1.58 -26.45
CA PRO A 264 -2.03 -1.03 -26.53
C PRO A 264 -1.60 -0.21 -25.30
N PRO A 265 -2.39 0.75 -24.78
CA PRO A 265 -1.97 1.53 -23.62
C PRO A 265 -1.74 0.68 -22.36
N LEU A 266 -2.61 -0.30 -22.13
CA LEU A 266 -2.54 -1.19 -20.96
C LEU A 266 -1.35 -2.16 -21.07
N PHE A 267 -1.05 -2.62 -22.28
CA PHE A 267 0.12 -3.45 -22.55
C PHE A 267 1.42 -2.66 -22.34
N ASP A 268 1.47 -1.42 -22.85
CA ASP A 268 2.63 -0.54 -22.73
C ASP A 268 2.88 -0.11 -21.25
N GLU A 269 1.82 0.13 -20.46
CA GLU A 269 1.91 0.29 -19.00
C GLU A 269 2.50 -0.95 -18.31
N LEU A 270 2.06 -2.13 -18.71
CA LEU A 270 2.52 -3.39 -18.13
C LEU A 270 4.01 -3.62 -18.41
N LEU A 271 4.50 -3.29 -19.62
CA LEU A 271 5.93 -3.37 -19.93
C LEU A 271 6.76 -2.49 -18.98
N LEU A 272 6.27 -1.29 -18.65
CA LEU A 272 6.92 -0.42 -17.68
C LEU A 272 6.91 -1.04 -16.29
N VAL A 273 5.79 -1.63 -15.83
CA VAL A 273 5.73 -2.28 -14.53
C VAL A 273 6.69 -3.47 -14.45
N HIS A 274 6.78 -4.30 -15.49
CA HIS A 274 7.78 -5.37 -15.58
C HIS A 274 9.20 -4.83 -15.49
N TYR A 275 9.47 -3.76 -16.24
CA TYR A 275 10.78 -3.10 -16.21
C TYR A 275 11.11 -2.58 -14.81
N LEU A 276 10.14 -2.00 -14.08
CA LEU A 276 10.34 -1.51 -12.72
C LEU A 276 10.62 -2.63 -11.71
N VAL A 277 9.89 -3.73 -11.80
CA VAL A 277 10.09 -4.90 -10.92
C VAL A 277 11.46 -5.55 -11.16
N SER A 278 11.93 -5.58 -12.41
CA SER A 278 13.17 -6.26 -12.80
C SER A 278 14.41 -5.36 -12.88
N ARG A 279 14.26 -4.04 -12.64
CA ARG A 279 15.23 -2.98 -12.99
C ARG A 279 16.64 -3.18 -12.44
N SER A 280 16.79 -3.97 -11.38
CA SER A 280 18.03 -4.13 -10.62
C SER A 280 18.71 -5.49 -10.79
N GLN A 281 18.22 -6.39 -11.65
CA GLN A 281 18.77 -7.74 -11.70
C GLN A 281 19.93 -7.92 -12.68
N LYS A 282 19.85 -7.37 -13.90
CA LYS A 282 20.85 -7.52 -14.98
C LYS A 282 20.91 -6.21 -15.79
N ALA A 283 21.75 -6.12 -16.83
CA ALA A 283 21.93 -4.93 -17.69
C ALA A 283 20.65 -4.55 -18.51
N GLY A 284 19.58 -4.15 -17.83
CA GLY A 284 18.25 -3.86 -18.38
C GLY A 284 17.13 -4.64 -17.68
N GLY A 285 15.90 -4.17 -17.82
CA GLY A 285 14.70 -4.81 -17.26
C GLY A 285 14.12 -5.85 -18.21
N LEU A 286 13.73 -7.01 -17.68
CA LEU A 286 13.04 -8.05 -18.43
C LEU A 286 11.54 -7.72 -18.48
N THR A 287 10.95 -7.86 -19.66
CA THR A 287 9.53 -7.59 -19.96
C THR A 287 8.93 -8.69 -20.82
N LEU A 288 7.63 -8.64 -21.09
CA LEU A 288 6.97 -9.57 -22.03
C LEU A 288 7.49 -9.49 -23.48
N GLU A 289 8.11 -8.37 -23.88
CA GLU A 289 8.72 -8.21 -25.21
C GLU A 289 10.24 -8.50 -25.20
N GLY A 290 10.77 -9.00 -24.08
CA GLY A 290 12.19 -9.27 -23.90
C GLY A 290 12.87 -8.28 -22.95
N ARG A 291 14.20 -8.25 -23.00
CA ARG A 291 15.00 -7.37 -22.13
C ARG A 291 15.18 -6.01 -22.82
N TYR A 292 14.92 -4.95 -22.06
CA TYR A 292 15.16 -3.58 -22.50
C TYR A 292 16.09 -2.85 -21.56
N THR A 293 17.05 -2.13 -22.12
CA THR A 293 17.66 -0.97 -21.46
C THR A 293 16.63 0.16 -21.31
N LEU A 294 16.90 1.14 -20.46
CA LEU A 294 16.01 2.30 -20.31
C LEU A 294 15.79 3.01 -21.65
N ARG A 295 16.86 3.19 -22.42
CA ARG A 295 16.83 3.85 -23.73
C ARG A 295 15.95 3.10 -24.72
N GLU A 296 16.08 1.78 -24.80
CA GLU A 296 15.27 0.95 -25.70
C GLU A 296 13.80 0.95 -25.30
N LEU A 297 13.49 0.84 -24.01
CA LEU A 297 12.11 0.91 -23.52
C LEU A 297 11.48 2.26 -23.90
N MET A 298 12.15 3.38 -23.61
CA MET A 298 11.61 4.71 -23.95
C MET A 298 11.46 4.88 -25.47
N ALA A 299 12.40 4.38 -26.27
CA ALA A 299 12.28 4.40 -27.73
C ALA A 299 11.05 3.59 -28.21
N ARG A 300 10.82 2.41 -27.63
CA ARG A 300 9.67 1.53 -27.95
C ARG A 300 8.32 2.13 -27.53
N LEU A 301 8.26 2.79 -26.37
CA LEU A 301 7.04 3.47 -25.91
C LEU A 301 6.74 4.73 -26.73
N ARG A 302 7.80 5.44 -27.18
CA ARG A 302 7.66 6.62 -28.03
C ARG A 302 7.19 6.26 -29.44
N SER A 303 7.83 5.26 -30.08
CA SER A 303 7.45 4.80 -31.42
C SER A 303 6.04 4.21 -31.44
N GLY A 304 5.61 3.58 -30.35
CA GLY A 304 4.24 3.11 -30.16
C GLY A 304 3.20 4.20 -29.91
N GLY A 305 3.61 5.47 -29.76
CA GLY A 305 2.74 6.61 -29.48
C GLY A 305 2.25 6.73 -28.03
N TYR A 306 2.64 5.80 -27.15
CA TYR A 306 2.16 5.74 -25.78
C TYR A 306 2.59 6.97 -24.96
N LEU A 307 3.87 7.38 -25.04
CA LEU A 307 4.36 8.56 -24.31
C LEU A 307 3.55 9.82 -24.65
N ARG A 308 3.25 10.02 -25.93
CA ARG A 308 2.41 11.14 -26.39
C ARG A 308 0.99 11.04 -25.83
N ALA A 309 0.40 9.84 -25.84
CA ALA A 309 -0.96 9.61 -25.36
C ALA A 309 -1.13 9.92 -23.87
N VAL A 310 -0.07 9.72 -23.07
CA VAL A 310 -0.08 10.01 -21.62
C VAL A 310 0.51 11.38 -21.26
N GLY A 311 0.87 12.18 -22.26
CA GLY A 311 1.34 13.56 -22.07
C GLY A 311 2.81 13.69 -21.65
N VAL A 312 3.63 12.66 -21.83
CA VAL A 312 5.08 12.71 -21.60
C VAL A 312 5.75 13.44 -22.78
N ILE A 313 6.40 14.56 -22.48
CA ILE A 313 6.98 15.47 -23.49
C ILE A 313 8.50 15.37 -23.56
N ALA A 314 9.14 14.91 -22.49
CA ALA A 314 10.59 14.79 -22.42
C ALA A 314 11.17 13.89 -23.53
N GLN A 315 12.27 14.35 -24.11
CA GLN A 315 12.96 13.67 -25.21
C GLN A 315 14.05 12.71 -24.73
N ASN A 316 14.78 13.11 -23.69
CA ASN A 316 15.78 12.23 -23.10
C ASN A 316 15.11 11.08 -22.31
N PRO A 317 15.70 9.88 -22.29
CA PRO A 317 15.07 8.72 -21.66
C PRO A 317 14.88 8.82 -20.14
N SER A 318 15.73 9.57 -19.44
CA SER A 318 15.67 9.68 -17.98
C SER A 318 14.49 10.54 -17.53
N ASP A 319 14.36 11.74 -18.07
CA ASP A 319 13.27 12.67 -17.74
C ASP A 319 11.93 12.11 -18.21
N ALA A 320 11.89 11.49 -19.39
CA ALA A 320 10.68 10.81 -19.88
C ALA A 320 10.23 9.69 -18.95
N PHE A 321 11.18 8.99 -18.34
CA PHE A 321 10.88 7.95 -17.37
C PHE A 321 10.37 8.52 -16.04
N GLU A 322 10.89 9.66 -15.57
CA GLU A 322 10.38 10.35 -14.39
C GLU A 322 8.96 10.87 -14.58
N GLU A 323 8.68 11.56 -15.70
CA GLU A 323 7.32 12.01 -16.05
C GLU A 323 6.36 10.83 -16.14
N LEU A 324 6.80 9.73 -16.75
CA LEU A 324 5.99 8.53 -16.90
C LEU A 324 5.73 7.82 -15.56
N LEU A 325 6.70 7.81 -14.65
CA LEU A 325 6.52 7.33 -13.28
C LEU A 325 5.51 8.19 -12.52
N GLN A 326 5.58 9.51 -12.68
CA GLN A 326 4.60 10.42 -12.08
C GLN A 326 3.19 10.12 -12.59
N TYR A 327 3.02 9.91 -13.90
CA TYR A 327 1.75 9.51 -14.49
C TYR A 327 1.25 8.16 -13.96
N LEU A 328 2.05 7.09 -14.08
CA LEU A 328 1.65 5.73 -13.74
C LEU A 328 1.31 5.58 -12.26
N SER A 329 2.09 6.22 -11.39
CA SER A 329 1.94 6.12 -9.95
C SER A 329 0.86 7.06 -9.39
N GLY A 330 0.33 7.97 -10.21
CA GLY A 330 -0.58 9.03 -9.78
C GLY A 330 0.10 10.19 -9.03
N GLY A 331 1.45 10.21 -9.03
CA GLY A 331 2.30 11.28 -8.55
C GLY A 331 2.18 11.59 -7.05
N GLU A 332 2.53 12.82 -6.70
CA GLU A 332 2.51 13.33 -5.32
C GLU A 332 1.09 13.64 -4.80
N ALA A 333 0.04 13.26 -5.54
CA ALA A 333 -1.33 13.43 -5.10
C ALA A 333 -1.52 12.79 -3.73
N SER A 334 -1.98 13.61 -2.76
CA SER A 334 -2.15 13.14 -1.39
C SER A 334 -3.19 12.04 -1.31
N MET A 335 -2.89 11.01 -0.54
CA MET A 335 -3.82 9.95 -0.19
C MET A 335 -3.78 9.69 1.31
N LYS A 336 -4.88 9.12 1.84
CA LYS A 336 -4.92 8.62 3.21
C LYS A 336 -4.52 7.15 3.22
N LEU A 337 -3.72 6.77 4.20
CA LEU A 337 -3.39 5.39 4.52
C LEU A 337 -4.02 5.08 5.87
N HIS A 338 -4.80 4.02 5.92
CA HIS A 338 -5.51 3.63 7.13
C HIS A 338 -4.86 2.39 7.72
N TYR A 339 -4.57 2.42 9.01
CA TYR A 339 -3.96 1.30 9.73
C TYR A 339 -4.94 0.79 10.77
N ILE A 340 -5.15 -0.52 10.78
CA ILE A 340 -5.87 -1.24 11.82
C ILE A 340 -4.85 -2.12 12.52
N VAL A 341 -4.57 -1.83 13.79
CA VAL A 341 -3.66 -2.60 14.63
C VAL A 341 -4.47 -3.46 15.57
N ASP A 342 -4.34 -4.77 15.44
CA ASP A 342 -4.94 -5.76 16.32
C ASP A 342 -4.01 -6.01 17.52
N ARG A 343 -4.48 -5.60 18.70
CA ARG A 343 -3.79 -5.72 19.99
C ARG A 343 -4.37 -6.87 20.83
N SER A 344 -5.26 -7.69 20.28
CA SER A 344 -5.99 -8.71 21.05
C SER A 344 -5.04 -9.71 21.72
N ASP A 345 -4.00 -10.17 21.00
CA ASP A 345 -3.00 -11.09 21.56
C ASP A 345 -2.15 -10.40 22.63
N LEU A 346 -1.70 -9.17 22.40
CA LEU A 346 -1.01 -8.36 23.41
C LEU A 346 -1.81 -8.23 24.70
N LEU A 347 -3.08 -7.82 24.59
CA LEU A 347 -3.95 -7.62 25.75
C LEU A 347 -4.27 -8.94 26.45
N GLY A 348 -4.48 -10.03 25.70
CA GLY A 348 -4.68 -11.37 26.24
C GLY A 348 -3.45 -11.86 27.02
N LYS A 349 -2.26 -11.73 26.44
CA LYS A 349 -0.99 -12.10 27.08
C LYS A 349 -0.71 -11.28 28.33
N VAL A 350 -0.95 -9.96 28.30
CA VAL A 350 -0.83 -9.10 29.48
C VAL A 350 -1.79 -9.52 30.60
N GLY A 351 -3.00 -9.96 30.27
CA GLY A 351 -3.94 -10.53 31.25
C GLY A 351 -3.39 -11.77 31.94
N GLN A 352 -2.66 -12.62 31.19
CA GLN A 352 -2.04 -13.84 31.70
C GLN A 352 -0.74 -13.58 32.49
N LEU A 353 -0.09 -12.42 32.32
CA LEU A 353 1.17 -12.07 33.00
C LEU A 353 1.08 -12.15 34.53
N LYS A 354 -0.10 -11.91 35.12
CA LYS A 354 -0.30 -12.05 36.57
C LYS A 354 0.04 -13.45 37.10
N ALA A 355 -0.06 -14.48 36.24
CA ALA A 355 0.26 -15.86 36.60
C ALA A 355 1.75 -16.22 36.37
N PHE A 356 2.55 -15.33 35.77
CA PHE A 356 3.93 -15.62 35.41
C PHE A 356 4.91 -14.79 36.24
N LYS A 357 5.91 -15.45 36.85
CA LYS A 357 7.08 -14.77 37.40
C LYS A 357 7.96 -14.29 36.23
N PRO A 358 8.41 -13.03 36.19
CA PRO A 358 9.33 -12.55 35.18
C PRO A 358 10.56 -13.46 35.10
N PRO A 359 11.07 -13.79 33.90
CA PRO A 359 12.29 -14.56 33.78
C PRO A 359 13.44 -13.79 34.43
N ARG A 360 14.30 -14.48 35.17
CA ARG A 360 15.52 -13.86 35.69
C ARG A 360 16.39 -13.48 34.49
N PRO A 361 16.94 -12.26 34.44
CA PRO A 361 17.76 -11.82 33.33
C PRO A 361 18.94 -12.79 33.17
N SER A 362 19.04 -13.39 31.98
CA SER A 362 20.20 -14.16 31.57
C SER A 362 21.40 -13.21 31.52
N VAL A 363 22.50 -13.58 32.18
CA VAL A 363 23.78 -12.83 32.18
C VAL A 363 24.42 -12.80 30.77
N ARG A 364 23.86 -13.52 29.78
CA ARG A 364 24.34 -13.52 28.40
C ARG A 364 23.66 -12.41 27.59
N GLY A 365 24.22 -11.21 27.64
CA GLY A 365 23.76 -10.07 26.85
C GLY A 365 24.54 -8.79 27.06
N HIS A 366 25.84 -8.87 27.36
CA HIS A 366 26.76 -7.79 27.04
C HIS A 366 27.33 -8.05 25.64
N LEU A 367 27.49 -6.97 24.88
CA LEU A 367 27.91 -6.87 23.48
C LEU A 367 26.75 -7.01 22.47
N ILE A 368 26.15 -5.88 22.11
CA ILE A 368 26.47 -5.13 20.88
C ILE A 368 25.93 -3.71 21.12
N SER A 369 26.87 -2.78 21.24
CA SER A 369 26.71 -1.32 21.20
C SER A 369 26.35 -0.84 19.80
#